data_AF-A0A482ZRS8-F1
#
_entry.id   AF-A0A482ZRS8-F1
#
_cell.length_a   1.000
_cell.length_b   1.000
_cell.length_c   1.000
_cell.angle_alpha   90.00
_cell.angle_beta   90.00
_cell.angle_gamma   90.00
#
_symmetry.space_group_name_H-M   'P 1'
#
loop_
_entity.id
_entity.type
_entity.pdbx_description
1 polymer ?
#
loop_
_entity_poly.entity_id
_entity_poly.type
_entity_poly.pdbx_seq_one_letter_code
_entity_poly.pdbx_strand_id
1 'polypeptide(L)'
;MKKILLPLLSVFSLSVFADFTSLNTEQTQQAIKNGVAIIDIRRPDEFQRYGTIPSAHKLTFFDERGQYNTTEWLKKFRKIVKDKDQPFILVCAHANRTKTVGRFLSNKLGYTNSQELSGGIINGWIDKGLATTKIAAGEGKPWYKLW
;
A
#
# COMPACT_ATOMS: atom_id res chain seq x y z
N MET A 1 43.30 -19.68 39.52
CA MET A 1 43.06 -18.86 38.30
C MET A 1 41.91 -19.49 37.52
N LYS A 2 40.66 -19.02 37.73
CA LYS A 2 39.49 -19.56 37.03
C LYS A 2 39.34 -18.86 35.68
N LYS A 3 39.58 -19.59 34.59
CA LYS A 3 39.32 -19.11 33.22
C LYS A 3 37.80 -19.10 33.01
N ILE A 4 37.21 -17.93 32.89
CA ILE A 4 35.79 -17.78 32.54
C ILE A 4 35.72 -17.87 31.01
N LEU A 5 35.17 -18.97 30.51
CA LEU A 5 34.86 -19.14 29.09
C LEU A 5 33.54 -18.38 28.82
N LEU A 6 33.59 -17.29 28.06
CA LEU A 6 32.38 -16.63 27.55
C LEU A 6 31.81 -17.47 26.39
N PRO A 7 30.54 -17.90 26.43
CA PRO A 7 29.91 -18.47 25.25
C PRO A 7 29.54 -17.34 24.29
N LEU A 8 30.05 -17.44 23.05
CA LEU A 8 29.69 -16.57 21.94
C LEU A 8 28.23 -16.85 21.56
N LEU A 9 27.30 -16.03 22.07
CA LEU A 9 25.88 -16.13 21.77
C LEU A 9 25.65 -15.65 20.33
N SER A 10 25.70 -16.58 19.38
CA SER A 10 25.35 -16.32 17.98
C SER A 10 23.85 -16.00 17.89
N VAL A 11 23.51 -14.72 17.81
CA VAL A 11 22.15 -14.26 17.56
C VAL A 11 21.79 -14.59 16.11
N PHE A 12 21.18 -15.75 15.90
CA PHE A 12 20.57 -16.11 14.63
C PHE A 12 19.36 -15.20 14.43
N SER A 13 19.55 -14.12 13.66
CA SER A 13 18.48 -13.19 13.33
C SER A 13 17.51 -13.89 12.37
N LEU A 14 16.36 -14.32 12.89
CA LEU A 14 15.23 -14.75 12.08
C LEU A 14 14.77 -13.56 11.25
N SER A 15 15.26 -13.47 10.01
CA SER A 15 14.69 -12.55 9.03
C SER A 15 13.31 -13.10 8.67
N VAL A 16 12.28 -12.64 9.38
CA VAL A 16 10.90 -12.82 8.95
C VAL A 16 10.76 -12.02 7.66
N PHE A 17 10.88 -12.70 6.52
CA PHE A 17 10.48 -12.13 5.24
C PHE A 17 8.96 -11.94 5.33
N ALA A 18 8.52 -10.71 5.58
CA ALA A 18 7.10 -10.41 5.52
C ALA A 18 6.68 -10.49 4.05
N ASP A 19 5.88 -11.49 3.75
CA ASP A 19 5.11 -11.59 2.52
C ASP A 19 4.25 -10.33 2.33
N PHE A 20 3.85 -10.07 1.08
CA PHE A 20 2.88 -9.04 0.75
C PHE A 20 1.66 -9.10 1.70
N THR A 21 1.50 -8.06 2.54
CA THR A 21 0.56 -8.07 3.68
C THR A 21 -0.68 -7.23 3.39
N SER A 22 -1.85 -7.71 3.79
CA SER A 22 -3.11 -6.97 3.66
C SER A 22 -3.49 -6.35 5.01
N LEU A 23 -3.51 -5.01 5.07
CA LEU A 23 -3.88 -4.25 6.26
C LEU A 23 -5.38 -3.97 6.27
N ASN A 24 -6.02 -4.10 7.44
CA ASN A 24 -7.38 -3.59 7.62
C ASN A 24 -7.37 -2.04 7.69
N THR A 25 -8.56 -1.47 7.85
CA THR A 25 -8.76 -0.02 7.84
C THR A 25 -8.01 0.67 8.99
N GLU A 26 -8.11 0.14 10.20
CA GLU A 26 -7.49 0.70 11.40
C GLU A 26 -5.95 0.61 11.33
N GLN A 27 -5.42 -0.53 10.89
CA GLN A 27 -3.99 -0.74 10.65
C GLN A 27 -3.45 0.22 9.59
N THR A 28 -4.22 0.43 8.51
CA THR A 28 -3.87 1.38 7.45
C THR A 28 -3.81 2.80 8.03
N GLN A 29 -4.82 3.23 8.78
CA GLN A 29 -4.80 4.55 9.42
C GLN A 29 -3.61 4.72 10.37
N GLN A 30 -3.27 3.69 11.15
CA GLN A 30 -2.11 3.74 12.05
C GLN A 30 -0.78 3.84 11.27
N ALA A 31 -0.63 3.06 10.20
CA ALA A 31 0.56 3.13 9.35
C ALA A 31 0.73 4.51 8.71
N ILE A 32 -0.37 5.13 8.27
CA ILE A 32 -0.37 6.50 7.73
C ILE A 32 0.07 7.51 8.80
N LYS A 33 -0.45 7.40 10.03
CA LYS A 33 -0.02 8.24 11.16
C LYS A 33 1.48 8.09 11.47
N ASN A 34 2.03 6.89 11.25
CA ASN A 34 3.45 6.59 11.42
C ASN A 34 4.30 7.01 10.20
N GLY A 35 3.73 7.67 9.20
CA GLY A 35 4.45 8.18 8.03
C GLY A 35 4.69 7.17 6.92
N VAL A 36 4.02 6.01 6.93
CA VAL A 36 4.12 5.03 5.83
C VAL A 36 3.54 5.62 4.55
N ALA A 37 4.29 5.52 3.45
CA ALA A 37 3.89 6.06 2.16
C ALA A 37 2.68 5.31 1.59
N ILE A 38 1.67 6.03 1.11
CA ILE A 38 0.51 5.47 0.42
C ILE A 38 0.66 5.72 -1.08
N ILE A 39 0.47 4.68 -1.88
CA ILE A 39 0.59 4.74 -3.34
C ILE A 39 -0.72 4.23 -3.94
N ASP A 40 -1.50 5.16 -4.48
CA ASP A 40 -2.76 4.87 -5.13
C ASP A 40 -2.51 4.53 -6.61
N ILE A 41 -2.69 3.26 -6.96
CA ILE A 41 -2.40 2.71 -8.29
C ILE A 41 -3.61 2.70 -9.22
N ARG A 42 -4.70 3.35 -8.80
CA ARG A 42 -5.91 3.51 -9.62
C ARG A 42 -5.67 4.42 -10.83
N ARG A 43 -6.66 4.48 -11.69
CA ARG A 43 -6.66 5.30 -12.91
C ARG A 43 -7.06 6.75 -12.62
N PRO A 44 -6.73 7.69 -13.53
CA PRO A 44 -7.12 9.10 -13.42
C PRO A 44 -8.63 9.33 -13.24
N ASP A 45 -9.49 8.59 -13.95
CA ASP A 45 -10.96 8.69 -13.83
C ASP A 45 -11.43 8.38 -12.40
N GLU A 46 -10.83 7.39 -11.75
CA GLU A 46 -11.15 7.01 -10.38
C GLU A 46 -10.68 8.07 -9.36
N PHE A 47 -9.55 8.74 -9.62
CA PHE A 47 -9.09 9.87 -8.80
C PHE A 47 -10.01 11.08 -8.93
N GLN A 48 -10.47 11.37 -10.14
CA GLN A 48 -11.38 12.49 -10.39
C GLN A 48 -12.73 12.24 -9.71
N ARG A 49 -13.24 11.01 -9.81
CA ARG A 49 -14.55 10.62 -9.28
C ARG A 49 -14.58 10.52 -7.76
N TYR A 50 -13.61 9.83 -7.16
CA TYR A 50 -13.65 9.49 -5.73
C TYR A 50 -12.59 10.21 -4.90
N GLY A 51 -11.71 10.99 -5.52
CA GLY A 51 -10.53 11.53 -4.83
C GLY A 51 -9.54 10.42 -4.47
N THR A 52 -8.59 10.72 -3.59
CA THR A 52 -7.64 9.75 -3.01
C THR A 52 -7.70 9.81 -1.50
N ILE A 53 -7.11 8.83 -0.81
CA ILE A 53 -6.75 9.00 0.59
C ILE A 53 -5.85 10.26 0.69
N PRO A 54 -6.05 11.15 1.67
CA PRO A 54 -5.15 12.29 1.87
C PRO A 54 -3.68 11.83 1.93
N SER A 55 -2.77 12.67 1.41
CA SER A 55 -1.34 12.39 1.25
C SER A 55 -0.93 11.23 0.32
N ALA A 56 -1.87 10.49 -0.27
CA ALA A 56 -1.51 9.40 -1.19
C ALA A 56 -0.85 9.90 -2.49
N HIS A 57 0.22 9.21 -2.89
CA HIS A 57 0.86 9.41 -4.18
C HIS A 57 0.02 8.74 -5.28
N LYS A 58 -0.44 9.53 -6.24
CA LYS A 58 -1.11 9.01 -7.45
C LYS A 58 -0.07 8.40 -8.38
N LEU A 59 -0.12 7.09 -8.59
CA LEU A 59 0.82 6.38 -9.46
C LEU A 59 0.13 5.21 -10.16
N THR A 60 -0.71 5.55 -11.14
CA THR A 60 -1.46 4.59 -11.96
C THR A 60 -0.55 3.50 -12.54
N PHE A 61 -0.90 2.24 -12.28
CA PHE A 61 -0.16 1.08 -12.82
C PHE A 61 -0.77 0.59 -14.14
N PHE A 62 -2.07 0.30 -14.13
CA PHE A 62 -2.83 -0.14 -15.30
C PHE A 62 -3.67 1.02 -15.83
N ASP A 63 -3.63 1.27 -17.13
CA ASP A 63 -4.52 2.24 -17.78
C ASP A 63 -5.95 1.69 -17.99
N GLU A 64 -6.77 2.46 -18.69
CA GLU A 64 -8.17 2.10 -19.02
C GLU A 64 -8.31 0.84 -19.88
N ARG A 65 -7.27 0.49 -20.65
CA ARG A 65 -7.19 -0.71 -21.49
C ARG A 65 -6.48 -1.87 -20.79
N GLY A 66 -6.06 -1.68 -19.53
CA GLY A 66 -5.29 -2.66 -18.78
C GLY A 66 -3.81 -2.74 -19.19
N GLN A 67 -3.32 -1.81 -20.00
CA GLN A 67 -1.90 -1.76 -20.39
C GLN A 67 -1.07 -1.13 -19.27
N TYR A 68 0.20 -1.51 -19.19
CA TYR A 68 1.14 -1.00 -18.21
C TYR A 68 2.57 -0.96 -18.76
N ASN A 69 3.36 0.01 -18.30
CA ASN A 69 4.80 0.09 -18.57
C ASN A 69 5.56 -0.02 -17.25
N THR A 70 6.02 -1.23 -16.93
CA THR A 70 6.71 -1.53 -15.67
C THR A 70 7.96 -0.68 -15.48
N THR A 71 8.73 -0.43 -16.54
CA THR A 71 9.99 0.32 -16.46
C THR A 71 9.74 1.78 -16.06
N GLU A 72 8.84 2.47 -16.76
CA GLU A 72 8.49 3.85 -16.46
C GLU A 72 7.79 4.00 -15.12
N TRP A 73 6.94 3.04 -14.76
CA TRP A 73 6.28 3.01 -13.46
C TRP A 73 7.29 2.86 -12.32
N LEU A 74 8.23 1.91 -12.41
CA LEU A 74 9.26 1.69 -11.39
C LEU A 74 10.18 2.89 -11.22
N LYS A 75 10.50 3.60 -12.31
CA LYS A 75 11.29 4.84 -12.25
C LYS A 75 10.62 5.91 -11.38
N LYS A 76 9.29 6.02 -11.43
CA LYS A 76 8.50 6.94 -10.59
C LYS A 76 8.31 6.38 -9.18
N PHE A 77 8.03 5.09 -9.06
CA PHE A 77 7.87 4.41 -7.77
C PHE A 77 9.11 4.56 -6.89
N ARG A 78 10.32 4.37 -7.45
CA ARG A 78 11.59 4.54 -6.72
C ARG A 78 11.88 5.98 -6.27
N LYS A 79 11.11 6.96 -6.75
CA LYS A 79 11.16 8.32 -6.20
C LYS A 79 10.40 8.44 -4.88
N ILE A 80 9.45 7.54 -4.62
CA ILE A 80 8.60 7.49 -3.42
C ILE A 80 9.17 6.48 -2.42
N VAL A 81 9.49 5.28 -2.90
CA VAL A 81 10.05 4.17 -2.11
C VAL A 81 11.52 4.00 -2.50
N LYS A 82 12.43 4.51 -1.66
CA LYS A 82 13.87 4.59 -1.94
C LYS A 82 14.56 3.25 -1.75
N ASP A 83 14.15 2.52 -0.71
CA ASP A 83 14.79 1.29 -0.28
C ASP A 83 13.80 0.11 -0.32
N LYS A 84 14.33 -1.11 -0.46
CA LYS A 84 13.48 -2.31 -0.61
C LYS A 84 12.76 -2.72 0.68
N ASP A 85 13.29 -2.31 1.83
CA ASP A 85 12.76 -2.52 3.17
C ASP A 85 11.86 -1.37 3.66
N GLN A 86 11.85 -0.24 2.94
CA GLN A 86 10.97 0.89 3.25
C GLN A 86 9.49 0.44 3.18
N PRO A 87 8.69 0.64 4.23
CA PRO A 87 7.26 0.32 4.21
C PRO A 87 6.49 1.20 3.24
N PHE A 88 5.56 0.60 2.51
CA PHE A 88 4.59 1.32 1.69
C PHE A 88 3.29 0.54 1.55
N ILE A 89 2.19 1.28 1.35
CA ILE A 89 0.85 0.74 1.19
C ILE A 89 0.36 1.03 -0.22
N LEU A 90 0.02 -0.02 -0.96
CA LEU A 90 -0.66 0.09 -2.23
C LEU A 90 -2.17 0.20 -2.04
N VAL A 91 -2.81 1.05 -2.82
CA VAL A 91 -4.28 1.21 -2.82
C VAL A 91 -4.82 1.10 -4.24
N CYS A 92 -5.87 0.28 -4.42
CA CYS A 92 -6.70 0.32 -5.62
C CYS A 92 -8.20 0.36 -5.25
N ALA A 93 -9.11 0.20 -6.21
CA ALA A 93 -10.55 0.23 -5.93
C ALA A 93 -10.99 -0.83 -4.90
N HIS A 94 -10.67 -2.10 -5.16
CA HIS A 94 -11.14 -3.27 -4.40
C HIS A 94 -10.03 -4.28 -4.08
N ALA A 95 -8.80 -3.82 -3.85
CA ALA A 95 -7.61 -4.66 -3.58
C ALA A 95 -7.14 -5.63 -4.69
N ASN A 96 -7.87 -5.78 -5.81
CA ASN A 96 -7.49 -6.75 -6.86
C ASN A 96 -6.19 -6.39 -7.60
N ARG A 97 -6.03 -5.12 -8.02
CA ARG A 97 -4.82 -4.66 -8.72
C ARG A 97 -3.61 -4.63 -7.80
N THR A 98 -3.81 -4.25 -6.53
CA THR A 98 -2.75 -4.17 -5.52
C THR A 98 -2.21 -5.53 -5.17
N LYS A 99 -3.04 -6.57 -5.10
CA LYS A 99 -2.57 -7.96 -4.96
C LYS A 99 -1.64 -8.41 -6.08
N THR A 100 -1.95 -8.04 -7.32
CA THR A 100 -1.09 -8.36 -8.47
C THR A 100 0.23 -7.58 -8.42
N VAL A 101 0.16 -6.26 -8.26
CA VAL A 101 1.35 -5.40 -8.25
C VAL A 101 2.21 -5.65 -7.01
N GLY A 102 1.62 -5.77 -5.84
CA GLY A 102 2.31 -6.03 -4.58
C GLY A 102 3.08 -7.35 -4.59
N ARG A 103 2.46 -8.44 -5.06
CA ARG A 103 3.18 -9.72 -5.25
C ARG A 103 4.29 -9.64 -6.27
N PHE A 104 4.12 -8.85 -7.34
CA PHE A 104 5.21 -8.59 -8.28
C PHE A 104 6.37 -7.85 -7.60
N LEU A 105 6.08 -6.80 -6.83
CA LEU A 105 7.11 -6.06 -6.09
C LEU A 105 7.81 -6.93 -5.04
N SER A 106 7.06 -7.70 -4.24
CA SER A 106 7.64 -8.56 -3.20
C SER A 106 8.40 -9.74 -3.81
N ASN A 107 7.75 -10.54 -4.66
CA ASN A 107 8.28 -11.85 -5.05
C ASN A 107 9.27 -11.77 -6.21
N LYS A 108 9.19 -10.73 -7.05
CA LYS A 108 10.07 -10.59 -8.21
C LYS A 108 11.13 -9.50 -8.03
N LEU A 109 10.81 -8.42 -7.32
CA LEU A 109 11.74 -7.30 -7.13
C LEU A 109 12.35 -7.23 -5.73
N GLY A 110 11.85 -8.01 -4.77
CA GLY A 110 12.41 -8.15 -3.44
C GLY A 110 12.06 -7.01 -2.48
N TYR A 111 10.93 -6.33 -2.69
CA TYR A 111 10.42 -5.36 -1.70
C TYR A 111 9.80 -6.10 -0.51
N THR A 112 10.42 -6.00 0.66
CA THR A 112 10.10 -6.84 1.83
C THR A 112 9.02 -6.26 2.73
N ASN A 113 8.60 -5.03 2.49
CA ASN A 113 7.59 -4.33 3.29
C ASN A 113 6.45 -3.76 2.42
N SER A 114 6.02 -4.57 1.45
CA SER A 114 4.91 -4.26 0.54
C SER A 114 3.58 -4.60 1.20
N GLN A 115 2.72 -3.59 1.36
CA GLN A 115 1.42 -3.74 2.00
C GLN A 115 0.30 -3.29 1.06
N GLU A 116 -0.95 -3.68 1.35
CA GLU A 116 -2.13 -3.09 0.72
C GLU A 116 -3.21 -2.73 1.75
N LEU A 117 -4.11 -1.82 1.36
CA LEU A 117 -5.39 -1.67 2.05
C LEU A 117 -6.35 -2.79 1.62
N SER A 118 -6.71 -3.66 2.56
CA SER A 118 -7.75 -4.69 2.36
C SER A 118 -9.08 -4.07 1.96
N GLY A 119 -9.71 -4.64 0.93
CA GLY A 119 -10.94 -4.10 0.35
C GLY A 119 -10.76 -2.84 -0.53
N GLY A 120 -9.54 -2.33 -0.66
CA GLY A 120 -9.24 -1.12 -1.42
C GLY A 120 -9.92 0.13 -0.87
N ILE A 121 -9.85 1.24 -1.62
CA ILE A 121 -10.43 2.51 -1.19
C ILE A 121 -11.97 2.47 -1.13
N ILE A 122 -12.63 1.61 -1.91
CA ILE A 122 -14.10 1.55 -1.93
C ILE A 122 -14.59 0.89 -0.63
N ASN A 123 -14.22 -0.37 -0.38
CA ASN A 123 -14.77 -1.13 0.76
C ASN A 123 -13.98 -0.93 2.06
N GLY A 124 -12.67 -0.68 1.94
CA GLY A 124 -11.74 -0.56 3.07
C GLY A 124 -11.55 0.86 3.58
N TRP A 125 -12.12 1.87 2.91
CA TRP A 125 -11.96 3.28 3.29
C TRP A 125 -13.28 4.06 3.20
N ILE A 126 -13.84 4.23 2.00
CA ILE A 126 -15.05 5.04 1.78
C ILE A 126 -16.25 4.41 2.49
N ASP A 127 -16.46 3.10 2.33
CA ASP A 127 -17.53 2.36 3.02
C ASP A 127 -17.34 2.31 4.55
N LYS A 128 -16.14 2.64 5.03
CA LYS A 128 -15.84 2.81 6.46
C LYS A 128 -16.09 4.23 6.95
N GLY A 129 -16.66 5.10 6.10
CA GLY A 129 -17.00 6.48 6.43
C GLY A 129 -15.80 7.43 6.45
N LEU A 130 -14.65 7.01 5.94
CA LEU A 130 -13.44 7.82 5.93
C LEU A 130 -13.40 8.77 4.73
N ALA A 131 -12.94 10.00 4.97
CA ALA A 131 -12.85 11.02 3.94
C ALA A 131 -11.79 10.71 2.89
N THR A 132 -12.04 11.17 1.67
CA THR A 132 -11.06 11.29 0.60
C THR A 132 -10.84 12.77 0.28
N THR A 133 -9.97 13.08 -0.67
CA THR A 133 -9.84 14.45 -1.20
C THR A 133 -11.10 14.95 -1.95
N LYS A 134 -12.15 14.14 -2.11
CA LYS A 134 -13.39 14.48 -2.83
C LYS A 134 -14.68 14.10 -2.10
N ILE A 135 -14.61 13.26 -1.07
CA ILE A 135 -15.75 12.76 -0.30
C ILE A 135 -15.49 13.11 1.16
N ALA A 136 -16.43 13.79 1.82
CA ALA A 136 -16.27 14.13 3.22
C ALA A 136 -16.54 12.90 4.13
N ALA A 137 -15.97 12.91 5.33
CA ALA A 137 -16.17 11.83 6.29
C ALA A 137 -17.67 11.73 6.64
N GLY A 138 -18.18 10.50 6.75
CA GLY A 138 -19.57 10.27 7.15
C GLY A 138 -20.64 10.56 6.08
N GLU A 139 -20.30 10.99 4.85
CA GLU A 139 -21.28 11.27 3.79
C GLU A 139 -22.08 10.05 3.30
N GLY A 140 -21.80 8.86 3.84
CA GLY A 140 -22.37 7.59 3.42
C GLY A 140 -21.90 7.23 2.00
N LYS A 141 -22.34 6.08 1.50
CA LYS A 141 -21.91 5.53 0.21
C LYS A 141 -22.33 6.46 -0.94
N PRO A 142 -21.42 7.19 -1.60
CA PRO A 142 -21.80 8.25 -2.54
C PRO A 142 -22.60 7.72 -3.75
N TRP A 143 -22.35 6.47 -4.13
CA TRP A 143 -23.03 5.82 -5.25
C TRP A 143 -24.41 5.24 -4.92
N TYR A 144 -24.84 5.21 -3.66
CA TYR A 144 -26.22 4.86 -3.30
C TYR A 144 -27.19 6.04 -3.48
N LYS A 145 -26.68 7.27 -3.62
CA LYS A 145 -27.50 8.47 -3.89
C LYS A 145 -27.85 8.64 -5.38
N LEU A 146 -27.41 7.71 -6.23
CA LEU A 146 -27.62 7.73 -7.69
C LEU A 146 -28.72 6.76 -8.15
N TRP A 147 -29.47 6.18 -7.21
CA TRP A 147 -30.62 5.30 -7.44
C TRP A 147 -31.84 5.84 -6.69
#